data_AF-A0A0S8EVI6-F1
#
_entry.id   AF-A0A0S8EVI6-F1
#
_cell.length_a   1.000
_cell.length_b   1.000
_cell.length_c   1.000
_cell.angle_alpha   90.00
_cell.angle_beta   90.00
_cell.angle_gamma   90.00
#
_symmetry.space_group_name_H-M   'P 1'
#
loop_
_entity.id
_entity.type
_entity.pdbx_description
1 polymer ?
#
loop_
_entity_poly.entity_id
_entity_poly.type
_entity_poly.pdbx_seq_one_letter_code
_entity_poly.pdbx_strand_id
1 'polypeptide(L)'
;MLASSAFAQDRRVQLRFQGGAEAGVPIILDVNRDVVKPGASLTGWGGFDLGWVVFDFAFGLQWTMINTDAVPEFIRTNGLQPLIRIHFSPGVRFQVPTIDAVLPYVTGAFDANMWQFEAFGNECPWYYCRDESRARFAPGFTGKVGLGIHLKNAIFLDVGMKYSLTGPGQFFDRTEWWVEPFIGFIYRGDRDRFGGMGY
;
A
#
# COMPACT_ATOMS: atom_id res chain seq x y z
N MET A 1 -32.51 40.33 -26.64
CA MET A 1 -31.32 39.48 -26.76
C MET A 1 -31.01 38.89 -25.39
N LEU A 2 -31.33 37.61 -25.18
CA LEU A 2 -31.02 36.86 -23.97
C LEU A 2 -30.14 35.70 -24.40
N ALA A 3 -28.86 35.72 -24.02
CA ALA A 3 -27.96 34.59 -24.24
C ALA A 3 -27.09 34.39 -22.99
N SER A 4 -27.52 33.40 -22.21
CA SER A 4 -26.68 32.42 -21.53
C SER A 4 -25.67 32.91 -20.50
N SER A 5 -26.19 33.20 -19.31
CA SER A 5 -25.44 33.13 -18.04
C SER A 5 -25.66 31.75 -17.39
N ALA A 6 -25.36 30.65 -18.10
CA ALA A 6 -25.66 29.28 -17.64
C ALA A 6 -24.44 28.37 -17.43
N PHE A 7 -23.20 28.88 -17.53
CA PHE A 7 -21.99 28.08 -17.32
C PHE A 7 -21.42 28.13 -15.89
N ALA A 8 -21.99 28.93 -14.99
CA ALA A 8 -21.62 28.96 -13.59
C ALA A 8 -22.53 28.03 -12.76
N GLN A 9 -22.67 26.78 -13.18
CA GLN A 9 -23.31 25.76 -12.34
C GLN A 9 -22.29 25.33 -11.30
N ASP A 10 -22.45 25.91 -10.11
CA ASP A 10 -21.82 25.63 -8.81
C ASP A 10 -21.52 24.12 -8.65
N ARG A 11 -20.38 23.65 -9.18
CA ARG A 11 -19.87 22.28 -8.93
C ARG A 11 -19.34 22.26 -7.51
N ARG A 12 -20.24 22.17 -6.54
CA ARG A 12 -19.87 21.83 -5.17
C ARG A 12 -19.07 20.54 -5.21
N VAL A 13 -17.80 20.63 -4.86
CA VAL A 13 -16.93 19.46 -4.71
C VAL A 13 -17.54 18.60 -3.62
N GLN A 14 -18.11 17.46 -4.00
CA GLN A 14 -18.76 16.55 -3.05
C GLN A 14 -17.68 15.72 -2.37
N LEU A 15 -17.25 16.17 -1.19
CA LEU A 15 -16.33 15.44 -0.33
C LEU A 15 -17.01 14.20 0.25
N ARG A 16 -16.43 13.02 0.02
CA ARG A 16 -16.87 11.75 0.62
C ARG A 16 -15.71 11.04 1.27
N PHE A 17 -16.00 10.18 2.23
CA PHE A 17 -14.99 9.27 2.76
C PHE A 17 -14.93 8.01 1.92
N GLN A 18 -13.72 7.55 1.63
CA GLN A 18 -13.46 6.27 1.02
C GLN A 18 -12.34 5.58 1.81
N GLY A 19 -12.43 4.27 1.96
CA GLY A 19 -11.38 3.51 2.61
C GLY A 19 -11.43 2.05 2.21
N GLY A 20 -10.45 1.27 2.65
CA GLY A 20 -10.38 -0.13 2.28
C GLY A 20 -9.30 -0.89 3.02
N ALA A 21 -9.31 -2.19 2.80
CA ALA A 21 -8.31 -3.12 3.29
C ALA A 21 -7.96 -4.12 2.18
N GLU A 22 -6.69 -4.47 2.08
CA GLU A 22 -6.14 -5.29 1.00
C GLU A 22 -5.15 -6.30 1.56
N ALA A 23 -5.14 -7.49 0.97
CA ALA A 23 -4.12 -8.50 1.16
C ALA A 23 -3.39 -8.73 -0.17
N GLY A 24 -2.07 -8.78 -0.12
CA GLY A 24 -1.22 -8.89 -1.31
C GLY A 24 -0.11 -9.93 -1.17
N VAL A 25 0.48 -10.29 -2.30
CA VAL A 25 1.63 -11.19 -2.37
C VAL A 25 2.81 -10.43 -2.98
N PRO A 26 3.75 -9.90 -2.19
CA PRO A 26 4.92 -9.22 -2.71
C PRO A 26 5.88 -10.20 -3.40
N ILE A 27 6.29 -9.83 -4.60
CA ILE A 27 7.25 -10.54 -5.43
C ILE A 27 8.40 -9.56 -5.71
N ILE A 28 9.47 -9.65 -4.93
CA ILE A 28 10.68 -8.85 -5.13
C ILE A 28 11.29 -9.18 -6.49
N LEU A 29 11.71 -8.18 -7.25
CA LEU A 29 12.30 -8.31 -8.57
C LEU A 29 13.83 -8.39 -8.47
N ASP A 30 14.48 -8.98 -9.47
CA ASP A 30 15.96 -9.04 -9.56
C ASP A 30 16.67 -9.64 -8.32
N VAL A 31 16.07 -10.68 -7.75
CA VAL A 31 16.61 -11.42 -6.60
C VAL A 31 16.75 -12.90 -6.91
N ASN A 32 17.69 -13.56 -6.25
CA ASN A 32 17.80 -15.02 -6.30
C ASN A 32 16.56 -15.65 -5.65
N ARG A 33 15.80 -16.42 -6.43
CA ARG A 33 14.54 -17.07 -5.99
C ARG A 33 14.74 -18.21 -5.02
N ASP A 34 15.97 -18.72 -4.87
CA ASP A 34 16.30 -19.71 -3.85
C ASP A 34 16.50 -19.05 -2.48
N VAL A 35 16.83 -17.76 -2.47
CA VAL A 35 17.00 -16.92 -1.28
C VAL A 35 15.71 -16.20 -0.94
N VAL A 36 15.12 -15.46 -1.87
CA VAL A 36 13.95 -14.61 -1.61
C VAL A 36 12.67 -15.28 -2.10
N LYS A 37 11.80 -15.64 -1.16
CA LYS A 37 10.51 -16.27 -1.45
C LYS A 37 9.39 -15.23 -1.43
N PRO A 38 8.29 -15.45 -2.19
CA PRO A 38 7.11 -14.60 -2.10
C PRO A 38 6.61 -14.47 -0.65
N GLY A 39 6.18 -13.27 -0.32
CA GLY A 39 5.70 -12.93 1.01
C GLY A 39 4.19 -12.85 1.10
N ALA A 40 3.71 -12.15 2.13
CA ALA A 40 2.36 -11.62 2.15
C ALA A 40 2.35 -10.20 2.72
N SER A 41 1.32 -9.44 2.38
CA SER A 41 1.12 -8.08 2.87
C SER A 41 -0.34 -7.85 3.25
N LEU A 42 -0.54 -6.94 4.19
CA LEU A 42 -1.83 -6.43 4.63
C LEU A 42 -1.75 -4.91 4.65
N THR A 43 -2.67 -4.24 3.97
CA THR A 43 -2.70 -2.78 3.87
C THR A 43 -4.11 -2.29 4.18
N GLY A 44 -4.24 -1.34 5.09
CA GLY A 44 -5.45 -0.54 5.29
C GLY A 44 -5.23 0.86 4.74
N TRP A 45 -6.26 1.46 4.16
CA TRP A 45 -6.19 2.83 3.67
C TRP A 45 -7.50 3.58 3.89
N GLY A 46 -7.40 4.91 3.96
CA GLY A 46 -8.53 5.80 4.10
C GLY A 46 -8.23 7.14 3.45
N GLY A 47 -9.25 7.79 2.92
CA GLY A 47 -9.07 9.00 2.14
C GLY A 47 -10.36 9.77 1.87
N PHE A 48 -10.15 10.92 1.25
CA PHE A 48 -11.17 11.88 0.89
C PHE A 48 -11.42 11.85 -0.61
N ASP A 49 -12.58 11.33 -1.01
CA ASP A 49 -13.05 11.21 -2.38
C ASP A 49 -13.74 12.49 -2.85
N LEU A 50 -13.23 13.08 -3.93
CA LEU A 50 -13.74 14.27 -4.60
C LEU A 50 -14.40 13.93 -5.94
N GLY A 51 -14.75 12.67 -6.16
CA GLY A 51 -15.32 12.12 -7.39
C GLY A 51 -14.28 11.38 -8.21
N TRP A 52 -13.43 12.14 -8.92
CA TRP A 52 -12.38 11.62 -9.81
C TRP A 52 -11.02 11.46 -9.12
N VAL A 53 -10.82 12.18 -8.01
CA VAL A 53 -9.57 12.22 -7.27
C VAL A 53 -9.86 11.87 -5.82
N VAL A 54 -8.99 11.06 -5.23
CA VAL A 54 -9.05 10.68 -3.82
C VAL A 54 -7.67 10.96 -3.22
N PHE A 55 -7.62 11.74 -2.15
CA PHE A 55 -6.41 11.90 -1.35
C PHE A 55 -6.46 10.87 -0.24
N ASP A 56 -5.51 9.94 -0.24
CA ASP A 56 -5.52 8.79 0.68
C ASP A 56 -4.25 8.69 1.51
N PHE A 57 -4.40 8.01 2.64
CA PHE A 57 -3.31 7.58 3.49
C PHE A 57 -3.45 6.08 3.67
N ALA A 58 -2.38 5.36 3.38
CA ALA A 58 -2.30 3.93 3.60
C ALA A 58 -1.32 3.61 4.73
N PHE A 59 -1.63 2.53 5.45
CA PHE A 59 -0.74 1.91 6.41
C PHE A 59 -0.76 0.42 6.16
N GLY A 60 0.40 -0.23 6.21
CA GLY A 60 0.40 -1.68 6.10
C GLY A 60 1.67 -2.36 6.59
N LEU A 61 1.54 -3.67 6.65
CA LEU A 61 2.54 -4.61 7.08
C LEU A 61 2.81 -5.57 5.92
N GLN A 62 4.06 -5.78 5.58
CA GLN A 62 4.50 -6.78 4.62
C GLN A 62 5.55 -7.65 5.28
N TRP A 63 5.53 -8.95 5.00
CA TRP A 63 6.62 -9.86 5.37
C TRP A 63 7.01 -10.68 4.15
N THR A 64 8.32 -10.76 3.88
CA THR A 64 8.90 -11.53 2.78
C THR A 64 9.87 -12.54 3.35
N MET A 65 9.76 -13.80 2.98
CA MET A 65 10.58 -14.85 3.58
C MET A 65 11.94 -14.92 2.88
N ILE A 66 13.01 -14.85 3.66
CA ILE A 66 14.39 -14.95 3.20
C ILE A 66 14.96 -16.28 3.70
N ASN A 67 15.44 -17.10 2.80
CA ASN A 67 16.15 -18.33 3.11
C ASN A 67 17.59 -18.02 3.50
N THR A 68 17.83 -17.97 4.80
CA THR A 68 19.15 -17.69 5.37
C THR A 68 20.15 -18.82 5.11
N ASP A 69 19.69 -20.06 4.93
CA ASP A 69 20.57 -21.22 4.66
C ASP A 69 21.21 -21.14 3.27
N ALA A 70 20.60 -20.40 2.35
CA ALA A 70 21.09 -20.21 0.98
C ALA A 70 22.12 -19.06 0.84
N VAL A 71 22.43 -18.35 1.93
CA VAL A 71 23.34 -17.19 1.93
C VAL A 71 24.48 -17.45 2.93
N PRO A 72 25.73 -17.66 2.44
CA PRO A 72 26.87 -17.99 3.30
C PRO A 72 27.27 -16.90 4.30
N GLU A 73 26.82 -15.68 4.08
CA GLU A 73 27.22 -14.48 4.85
C GLU A 73 26.39 -14.27 6.13
N PHE A 74 25.28 -15.00 6.31
CA PHE A 74 24.49 -14.88 7.53
C PHE A 74 25.13 -15.63 8.69
N ILE A 75 25.31 -14.92 9.82
CA ILE A 75 25.86 -15.46 11.07
C ILE A 75 24.93 -16.53 11.68
N ARG A 76 23.63 -16.52 11.34
CA ARG A 76 22.64 -17.52 11.75
C ARG A 76 21.86 -18.01 10.54
N THR A 77 22.03 -19.29 10.20
CA THR A 77 21.25 -20.01 9.19
C THR A 77 20.12 -20.75 9.92
N ASN A 78 18.96 -20.11 10.03
CA ASN A 78 17.79 -20.66 10.73
C ASN A 78 16.67 -20.99 9.73
N GLY A 79 17.01 -21.30 8.47
CA GLY A 79 16.03 -21.52 7.41
C GLY A 79 15.37 -20.22 6.95
N LEU A 80 14.04 -20.22 6.89
CA LEU A 80 13.24 -19.09 6.41
C LEU A 80 13.00 -18.07 7.52
N GLN A 81 13.58 -16.88 7.37
CA GLN A 81 13.36 -15.76 8.29
C GLN A 81 12.60 -14.61 7.61
N PRO A 82 11.66 -13.94 8.31
CA PRO A 82 10.85 -12.89 7.71
C PRO A 82 11.61 -11.56 7.67
N LEU A 83 11.73 -11.00 6.47
CA LEU A 83 11.98 -9.59 6.23
C LEU A 83 10.66 -8.83 6.36
N ILE A 84 10.52 -8.05 7.43
CA ILE A 84 9.31 -7.31 7.77
C ILE A 84 9.44 -5.86 7.26
N ARG A 85 8.38 -5.35 6.65
CA ARG A 85 8.20 -3.93 6.31
C ARG A 85 6.93 -3.41 6.94
N ILE A 86 7.05 -2.34 7.70
CA ILE A 86 5.93 -1.48 8.06
C ILE A 86 6.00 -0.24 7.17
N HIS A 87 4.89 0.20 6.60
CA HIS A 87 4.87 1.37 5.74
C HIS A 87 3.69 2.27 6.02
N PHE A 88 3.92 3.57 5.85
CA PHE A 88 2.91 4.61 5.82
C PHE A 88 3.04 5.38 4.51
N SER A 89 1.92 5.60 3.83
CA SER A 89 1.93 6.07 2.45
C SER A 89 0.85 7.12 2.20
N PRO A 90 1.17 8.43 2.23
CA PRO A 90 0.31 9.44 1.64
C PRO A 90 0.27 9.28 0.11
N GLY A 91 -0.94 9.28 -0.45
CA GLY A 91 -1.18 8.99 -1.86
C GLY A 91 -2.28 9.82 -2.49
N VAL A 92 -2.28 9.78 -3.81
CA VAL A 92 -3.33 10.34 -4.66
C VAL A 92 -3.80 9.25 -5.61
N ARG A 93 -5.11 9.00 -5.60
CA ARG A 93 -5.80 8.06 -6.48
C ARG A 93 -6.66 8.82 -7.48
N PHE A 94 -6.53 8.45 -8.75
CA PHE A 94 -7.41 8.85 -9.83
C PHE A 94 -8.33 7.69 -10.17
N GLN A 95 -9.63 7.93 -10.13
CA GLN A 95 -10.65 6.92 -10.38
C GLN A 95 -11.67 7.42 -11.40
N VAL A 96 -12.29 6.50 -12.14
CA VAL A 96 -13.30 6.82 -13.15
C VAL A 96 -14.67 6.35 -12.65
N PRO A 97 -15.47 7.21 -12.01
CA PRO A 97 -16.75 6.81 -11.41
C PRO A 97 -17.90 6.75 -12.44
N THR A 98 -17.61 6.49 -13.71
CA THR A 98 -18.60 6.55 -14.81
C THR A 98 -19.37 5.25 -14.99
N ILE A 99 -18.84 4.12 -14.51
CA ILE A 99 -19.45 2.80 -14.69
C ILE A 99 -19.96 2.32 -13.33
N ASP A 100 -21.26 2.07 -13.20
CA ASP A 100 -21.86 1.70 -11.90
C ASP A 100 -21.35 0.34 -11.39
N ALA A 101 -21.05 -0.59 -12.30
CA ALA A 101 -20.60 -1.94 -11.96
C ALA A 101 -19.11 -2.00 -11.58
N VAL A 102 -18.27 -1.10 -12.11
CA VAL A 102 -16.82 -1.16 -11.92
C VAL A 102 -16.20 0.23 -11.75
N LEU A 103 -15.23 0.33 -10.85
CA LEU A 103 -14.49 1.53 -10.53
C LEU A 103 -13.01 1.31 -10.86
N PRO A 104 -12.58 1.54 -12.10
CA PRO A 104 -11.16 1.48 -12.44
C PRO A 104 -10.43 2.69 -11.85
N TYR A 105 -9.20 2.46 -11.38
CA TYR A 105 -8.39 3.51 -10.80
C TYR A 105 -6.88 3.26 -10.95
N VAL A 106 -6.12 4.33 -10.74
CA VAL A 106 -4.67 4.33 -10.56
C VAL A 106 -4.31 5.19 -9.35
N THR A 107 -3.35 4.75 -8.54
CA THR A 107 -2.85 5.47 -7.37
C THR A 107 -1.35 5.64 -7.47
N GLY A 108 -0.84 6.78 -7.06
CA GLY A 108 0.57 6.99 -6.74
C GLY A 108 0.71 7.42 -5.28
N ALA A 109 1.68 6.86 -4.57
CA ALA A 109 1.93 7.17 -3.17
C ALA A 109 3.43 7.24 -2.88
N PHE A 110 3.81 8.10 -1.93
CA PHE A 110 5.15 8.12 -1.37
C PHE A 110 5.16 7.28 -0.11
N ASP A 111 6.12 6.37 0.02
CA ASP A 111 6.17 5.43 1.13
C ASP A 111 7.26 5.82 2.13
N ALA A 112 6.87 5.92 3.40
CA ALA A 112 7.79 5.88 4.52
C ALA A 112 7.90 4.42 4.97
N ASN A 113 8.97 3.73 4.57
CA ASN A 113 9.16 2.31 4.90
C ASN A 113 10.07 2.16 6.12
N MET A 114 9.70 1.25 7.01
CA MET A 114 10.53 0.76 8.12
C MET A 114 10.76 -0.74 7.92
N TRP A 115 11.99 -1.10 7.63
CA TRP A 115 12.41 -2.48 7.36
C TRP A 115 13.10 -3.09 8.58
N GLN A 116 12.72 -4.32 8.91
CA GLN A 116 13.29 -5.10 10.00
C GLN A 116 13.60 -6.52 9.52
N PHE A 117 14.76 -7.03 9.87
CA PHE A 117 15.15 -8.40 9.57
C PHE A 117 15.84 -9.02 10.77
N GLU A 118 15.31 -10.15 11.23
CA GLU A 118 15.73 -10.79 12.47
C GLU A 118 17.11 -11.45 12.35
N ALA A 119 17.52 -11.87 11.14
CA ALA A 119 18.82 -12.50 10.90
C ALA A 119 20.01 -11.62 11.27
N PHE A 120 19.81 -10.29 11.31
CA PHE A 120 20.87 -9.33 11.54
C PHE A 120 21.31 -9.16 13.00
N GLY A 121 20.67 -9.81 13.98
CA GLY A 121 21.41 -10.05 15.23
C GLY A 121 20.60 -10.24 16.50
N ASN A 122 21.07 -11.24 17.25
CA ASN A 122 21.24 -11.14 18.69
C ASN A 122 22.76 -11.25 18.97
N GLU A 123 23.43 -10.13 19.20
CA GLU A 123 24.71 -10.13 19.92
C GLU A 123 24.38 -10.10 21.42
N CYS A 124 24.68 -11.19 22.11
CA CYS A 124 24.50 -11.28 23.56
C CYS A 124 25.87 -11.18 24.25
N PRO A 125 26.28 -10.00 24.75
CA PRO A 125 27.26 -9.94 25.82
C PRO A 125 26.71 -10.63 27.10
N TRP A 126 27.61 -11.01 28.01
CA TRP A 126 27.38 -11.85 29.20
C TRP A 126 26.31 -11.39 30.21
N TYR A 127 25.62 -10.27 29.97
CA TYR A 127 24.64 -9.68 30.91
C TYR A 127 23.38 -9.06 30.25
N TYR A 128 23.34 -8.84 28.93
CA TYR A 128 22.09 -8.51 28.21
C TYR A 128 22.23 -8.86 26.72
N CYS A 129 21.15 -9.32 26.09
CA CYS A 129 21.10 -9.44 24.63
C CYS A 129 20.71 -8.09 24.02
N ARG A 130 21.46 -7.65 23.02
CA ARG A 130 21.11 -6.47 22.23
C ARG A 130 20.58 -6.95 20.88
N ASP A 131 19.29 -6.76 20.65
CA ASP A 131 18.69 -6.97 19.33
C ASP A 131 19.25 -5.93 18.36
N GLU A 132 20.03 -6.38 17.37
CA GLU A 132 20.47 -5.55 16.25
C GLU A 132 19.44 -5.49 15.12
N SER A 133 18.31 -6.21 15.28
CA SER A 133 17.11 -6.17 14.43
C SER A 133 16.34 -4.84 14.52
N ARG A 134 17.06 -3.71 14.54
CA ARG A 134 16.47 -2.36 14.57
C ARG A 134 15.77 -2.09 13.26
N ALA A 135 14.52 -1.63 13.35
CA ALA A 135 13.80 -1.13 12.19
C ALA A 135 14.54 0.06 11.56
N ARG A 136 14.89 -0.04 10.28
CA ARG A 136 15.62 0.98 9.53
C ARG A 136 14.72 1.65 8.52
N PHE A 137 14.84 2.97 8.44
CA PHE A 137 14.03 3.77 7.53
C PHE A 137 14.55 3.71 6.09
N ALA A 138 13.63 3.65 5.12
CA ALA A 138 13.90 3.85 3.71
C ALA A 138 12.72 4.58 3.03
N PRO A 139 12.96 5.64 2.24
CA PRO A 139 11.93 6.23 1.43
C PRO A 139 11.55 5.30 0.28
N GLY A 140 10.32 5.40 -0.21
CA GLY A 140 9.86 4.60 -1.34
C GLY A 140 8.75 5.29 -2.13
N PHE A 141 8.32 4.59 -3.17
CA PHE A 141 7.19 5.00 -3.98
C PHE A 141 6.39 3.77 -4.38
N THR A 142 5.06 3.89 -4.36
CA THR A 142 4.14 2.85 -4.78
C THR A 142 3.20 3.40 -5.84
N GLY A 143 3.21 2.76 -7.00
CA GLY A 143 2.15 2.86 -8.00
C GLY A 143 1.17 1.70 -7.84
N LYS A 144 -0.12 1.96 -7.92
CA LYS A 144 -1.17 0.93 -7.84
C LYS A 144 -2.11 1.11 -9.01
N VAL A 145 -2.50 0.01 -9.65
CA VAL A 145 -3.60 -0.03 -10.62
C VAL A 145 -4.59 -1.09 -10.18
N GLY A 146 -5.88 -0.81 -10.30
CA GLY A 146 -6.89 -1.75 -9.85
C GLY A 146 -8.28 -1.46 -10.38
N LEU A 147 -9.17 -2.39 -10.05
CA LEU A 147 -10.57 -2.39 -10.43
C LEU A 147 -11.41 -2.73 -9.19
N GLY A 148 -12.20 -1.77 -8.75
CA GLY A 148 -13.24 -2.02 -7.75
C GLY A 148 -14.49 -2.58 -8.43
N ILE A 149 -14.87 -3.82 -8.18
CA ILE A 149 -16.11 -4.43 -8.69
C ILE A 149 -17.21 -4.18 -7.66
N HIS A 150 -18.30 -3.52 -8.07
CA HIS A 150 -19.41 -3.21 -7.19
C HIS A 150 -20.10 -4.49 -6.72
N LEU A 151 -20.20 -4.69 -5.40
CA LEU A 151 -20.87 -5.85 -4.83
C LEU A 151 -22.30 -5.50 -4.42
N LYS A 152 -22.43 -4.65 -3.40
CA LYS A 152 -23.71 -4.18 -2.85
C LYS A 152 -23.48 -2.94 -2.01
N ASN A 153 -24.44 -2.01 -2.03
CA ASN A 153 -24.39 -0.77 -1.27
C ASN A 153 -23.10 0.03 -1.57
N ALA A 154 -22.40 0.45 -0.53
CA ALA A 154 -21.15 1.19 -0.56
C ALA A 154 -19.89 0.32 -0.70
N ILE A 155 -20.01 -0.98 -1.00
CA ILE A 155 -18.88 -1.93 -0.95
C ILE A 155 -18.50 -2.42 -2.36
N PHE A 156 -17.20 -2.41 -2.63
CA PHE A 156 -16.58 -2.95 -3.84
C PHE A 156 -15.54 -4.02 -3.46
N LEU A 157 -15.44 -5.07 -4.27
CA LEU A 157 -14.30 -5.98 -4.27
C LEU A 157 -13.15 -5.31 -5.03
N ASP A 158 -12.00 -5.15 -4.38
CA ASP A 158 -10.81 -4.56 -5.00
C ASP A 158 -9.90 -5.65 -5.53
N VAL A 159 -9.49 -5.56 -6.78
CA VAL A 159 -8.46 -6.43 -7.36
C VAL A 159 -7.50 -5.59 -8.18
N GLY A 160 -6.21 -5.95 -8.17
CA GLY A 160 -5.23 -5.22 -8.96
C GLY A 160 -3.80 -5.60 -8.69
N MET A 161 -2.91 -4.70 -9.07
CA MET A 161 -1.46 -4.84 -8.90
C MET A 161 -0.85 -3.55 -8.35
N LYS A 162 0.09 -3.70 -7.43
CA LYS A 162 0.99 -2.63 -6.99
C LYS A 162 2.38 -2.87 -7.57
N TYR A 163 3.03 -1.78 -7.92
CA TYR A 163 4.42 -1.71 -8.29
C TYR A 163 5.08 -0.74 -7.33
N SER A 164 5.98 -1.26 -6.52
CA SER A 164 6.56 -0.50 -5.42
C SER A 164 8.07 -0.58 -5.46
N LEU A 165 8.69 0.49 -4.99
CA LEU A 165 10.14 0.62 -4.88
C LEU A 165 10.49 1.20 -3.51
N THR A 166 11.64 0.78 -3.00
CA THR A 166 12.28 1.44 -1.86
C THR A 166 13.66 1.91 -2.32
N GLY A 167 13.97 3.18 -2.08
CA GLY A 167 15.26 3.75 -2.44
C GLY A 167 16.40 3.22 -1.57
N PRO A 168 17.65 3.51 -1.96
CA PRO A 168 18.80 3.23 -1.14
C PRO A 168 18.68 3.98 0.19
N GLY A 169 19.10 3.35 1.28
CA GLY A 169 18.92 3.89 2.62
C GLY A 169 19.78 3.16 3.64
N GLN A 170 19.38 3.21 4.91
CA GLN A 170 20.13 2.53 5.96
C GLN A 170 19.99 1.00 5.92
N PHE A 171 19.01 0.48 5.19
CA PHE A 171 18.73 -0.95 5.07
C PHE A 171 19.22 -1.56 3.76
N PHE A 172 18.97 -0.91 2.62
CA PHE A 172 19.37 -1.39 1.30
C PHE A 172 20.44 -0.49 0.70
N ASP A 173 21.49 -1.12 0.15
CA ASP A 173 22.56 -0.42 -0.56
C ASP A 173 22.14 0.07 -1.96
N ARG A 174 21.04 -0.46 -2.47
CA ARG A 174 20.48 -0.14 -3.79
C ARG A 174 18.95 -0.03 -3.74
N THR A 175 18.37 0.50 -4.80
CA THR A 175 16.91 0.53 -4.96
C THR A 175 16.39 -0.89 -5.17
N GLU A 176 15.46 -1.32 -4.33
CA GLU A 176 14.77 -2.60 -4.46
C GLU A 176 13.35 -2.39 -4.96
N TRP A 177 12.89 -3.30 -5.82
CA TRP A 177 11.60 -3.19 -6.50
C TRP A 177 10.80 -4.47 -6.29
N TRP A 178 9.48 -4.35 -6.18
CA TRP A 178 8.60 -5.50 -6.12
C TRP A 178 7.25 -5.23 -6.78
N VAL A 179 6.63 -6.31 -7.23
CA VAL A 179 5.26 -6.33 -7.73
C VAL A 179 4.40 -7.05 -6.69
N GLU A 180 3.20 -6.55 -6.45
CA GLU A 180 2.26 -7.15 -5.52
C GLU A 180 0.86 -7.23 -6.16
N PRO A 181 0.46 -8.39 -6.71
CA PRO A 181 -0.96 -8.66 -6.92
C PRO A 181 -1.68 -8.64 -5.56
N PHE A 182 -2.87 -8.03 -5.54
CA PHE A 182 -3.67 -7.93 -4.32
C PHE A 182 -5.15 -8.17 -4.59
N ILE A 183 -5.85 -8.52 -3.50
CA ILE A 183 -7.30 -8.56 -3.39
C ILE A 183 -7.71 -7.83 -2.12
N GLY A 184 -8.84 -7.14 -2.14
CA GLY A 184 -9.30 -6.36 -1.00
C GLY A 184 -10.74 -5.92 -1.11
N PHE A 185 -11.10 -4.97 -0.27
CA PHE A 185 -12.42 -4.34 -0.29
C PHE A 185 -12.28 -2.83 -0.22
N ILE A 186 -13.16 -2.14 -0.93
CA ILE A 186 -13.30 -0.69 -0.86
C ILE A 186 -14.68 -0.39 -0.28
N TYR A 187 -14.71 0.44 0.75
CA TYR A 187 -15.89 1.13 1.22
C TYR A 187 -15.88 2.56 0.67
N ARG A 188 -16.95 2.94 -0.02
CA ARG A 188 -17.16 4.30 -0.54
C ARG A 188 -18.43 4.87 0.07
N GLY A 189 -18.29 5.85 0.96
CA GLY A 189 -19.42 6.44 1.66
C GLY A 189 -20.47 7.01 0.70
N ASP A 190 -21.74 6.74 1.00
CA ASP A 190 -22.87 7.29 0.25
C ASP A 190 -23.01 8.79 0.44
N ARG A 191 -23.57 9.45 -0.59
CA ARG A 191 -23.87 10.88 -0.64
C ARG A 191 -24.71 11.37 0.53
N ASP A 192 -25.54 10.51 1.13
CA ASP A 192 -26.63 10.94 2.00
C ASP A 192 -26.32 10.81 3.50
N ARG A 193 -25.22 10.16 3.89
CA ARG A 193 -24.98 9.82 5.31
C ARG A 193 -24.16 10.84 6.12
N PHE A 194 -23.51 11.81 5.48
CA PHE A 194 -22.65 12.80 6.17
C PHE A 194 -23.05 14.27 6.00
N GLY A 195 -24.22 14.57 5.43
CA GLY A 195 -24.62 15.97 5.29
C GLY A 195 -25.89 16.26 4.49
N GLY A 196 -26.80 15.28 4.36
CA GLY A 196 -28.14 15.55 3.87
C GLY A 196 -28.98 16.28 4.92
N MET A 197 -28.64 17.53 5.26
CA MET A 197 -29.69 18.45 5.67
C MET A 197 -30.54 18.71 4.43
N GLY A 198 -31.62 17.93 4.32
CA GLY A 198 -32.74 18.28 3.46
C GLY A 198 -33.28 19.63 3.89
N TYR A 199 -33.05 20.62 3.04
CA TYR A 199 -33.91 21.77 2.86
C TYR A 199 -34.38 21.76 1.42
#